data_AF-A0A5M4D979-F1
#
_entry.id   AF-A0A5M4D979-F1
#
_cell.length_a   1.000
_cell.length_b   1.000
_cell.length_c   1.000
_cell.angle_alpha   90.00
_cell.angle_beta   90.00
_cell.angle_gamma   90.00
#
_symmetry.space_group_name_H-M   'P 1'
#
loop_
_entity.id
_entity.type
_entity.pdbx_description
1 polymer ?
#
loop_
_entity_poly.entity_id
_entity_poly.type
_entity_poly.pdbx_seq_one_letter_code
_entity_poly.pdbx_strand_id
1 'polypeptide(L)'
;MKNSNANRRFDRLHHGVDARVVLRRAGELGARVLPVRRTGEVRLSHPLMPKPVRVSHHTRRKDSTRDLVSWFNRLVDLLNAGLSID
;
A
#
# COMPACT_ATOMS: atom_id res chain seq x y z
N MET A 1 -31.21 5.83 -0.10
CA MET A 1 -30.39 7.04 0.10
C MET A 1 -29.03 6.82 -0.55
N LYS A 2 -28.74 7.62 -1.59
CA LYS A 2 -27.46 7.88 -2.28
C LYS A 2 -26.36 6.80 -2.19
N ASN A 3 -26.29 5.95 -3.23
CA ASN A 3 -25.07 5.24 -3.62
C ASN A 3 -24.03 6.26 -4.09
N SER A 4 -23.36 6.93 -3.14
CA SER A 4 -22.24 7.81 -3.44
C SER A 4 -20.93 7.06 -3.18
N ASN A 5 -20.29 6.52 -4.21
CA ASN A 5 -18.81 6.44 -4.29
C ASN A 5 -18.33 5.79 -5.61
N ALA A 6 -18.89 6.20 -6.75
CA ALA A 6 -18.41 5.74 -8.05
C ALA A 6 -17.10 6.43 -8.51
N ASN A 7 -16.40 7.19 -7.65
CA ASN A 7 -15.16 7.87 -8.06
C ASN A 7 -14.24 8.21 -6.88
N ARG A 8 -13.95 7.25 -6.00
CA ARG A 8 -12.99 7.46 -4.90
C ARG A 8 -11.57 7.37 -5.45
N ARG A 9 -10.98 8.52 -5.82
CA ARG A 9 -9.53 8.61 -6.00
C ARG A 9 -8.85 8.25 -4.68
N PHE A 10 -7.80 7.46 -4.77
CA PHE A 10 -7.00 7.10 -3.61
C PHE A 10 -5.89 8.13 -3.42
N ASP A 11 -5.66 8.54 -2.17
CA ASP A 11 -4.65 9.53 -1.82
C ASP A 11 -3.27 8.91 -1.63
N ARG A 12 -2.24 9.60 -2.14
CA ARG A 12 -0.83 9.28 -1.89
C ARG A 12 -0.44 9.53 -0.43
N LEU A 13 0.62 8.87 0.01
CA LEU A 13 1.22 9.06 1.34
C LEU A 13 2.58 9.75 1.25
N HIS A 14 2.87 10.59 2.24
CA HIS A 14 4.18 11.22 2.42
C HIS A 14 5.19 10.27 3.07
N HIS A 15 6.48 10.54 2.88
CA HIS A 15 7.53 9.85 3.61
C HIS A 15 7.49 10.19 5.11
N GLY A 16 7.70 9.21 5.97
CA GLY A 16 7.66 9.37 7.44
C GLY A 16 6.36 8.93 8.10
N VAL A 17 5.36 8.51 7.33
CA VAL A 17 4.14 7.86 7.85
C VAL A 17 4.49 6.51 8.50
N ASP A 18 3.84 6.16 9.60
CA ASP A 18 4.04 4.86 10.26
C ASP A 18 3.77 3.70 9.27
N ALA A 19 4.69 2.73 9.21
CA ALA A 19 4.56 1.55 8.38
C ALA A 19 3.21 0.83 8.59
N ARG A 20 2.69 0.76 9.83
CA ARG A 20 1.38 0.17 10.15
C ARG A 20 0.23 0.86 9.41
N VAL A 21 0.30 2.19 9.27
CA VAL A 21 -0.71 2.96 8.54
C VAL A 21 -0.65 2.61 7.05
N VAL A 22 0.56 2.50 6.49
CA VAL A 22 0.72 2.12 5.08
C VAL A 22 0.24 0.68 4.83
N LEU A 23 0.55 -0.27 5.72
CA LEU A 23 0.06 -1.65 5.62
C LEU A 23 -1.47 -1.73 5.68
N ARG A 24 -2.09 -0.99 6.61
CA ARG A 24 -3.55 -0.95 6.74
C ARG A 24 -4.19 -0.41 5.46
N ARG A 25 -3.72 0.74 4.97
CA ARG A 25 -4.24 1.34 3.74
C ARG A 25 -4.00 0.44 2.52
N ALA A 26 -2.84 -0.22 2.43
CA ALA A 26 -2.60 -1.17 1.35
C ALA A 26 -3.63 -2.32 1.38
N GLY A 27 -3.98 -2.83 2.56
CA GLY A 27 -5.04 -3.82 2.74
C GLY A 27 -6.43 -3.31 2.32
N GLU A 28 -6.76 -2.06 2.65
CA GLU A 28 -8.00 -1.39 2.20
C GLU A 28 -8.07 -1.26 0.67
N LEU A 29 -6.92 -1.17 -0.01
CA LEU A 29 -6.80 -1.18 -1.47
C LEU A 29 -6.76 -2.59 -2.08
N GLY A 30 -6.99 -3.64 -1.30
CA GLY A 30 -7.00 -5.03 -1.77
C GLY A 30 -5.61 -5.68 -1.85
N ALA A 31 -4.55 -5.06 -1.32
CA ALA A 31 -3.24 -5.69 -1.25
C ALA A 31 -3.24 -6.80 -0.19
N ARG A 32 -2.62 -7.94 -0.52
CA ARG A 32 -2.37 -9.02 0.43
C ARG A 32 -1.14 -8.69 1.25
N VAL A 33 -1.31 -8.66 2.58
CA VAL A 33 -0.22 -8.45 3.54
C VAL A 33 0.02 -9.78 4.28
N LEU A 34 1.15 -10.42 4.00
CA LEU A 34 1.52 -11.71 4.56
C LEU A 34 2.70 -11.56 5.53
N PRO A 35 2.60 -12.02 6.79
CA PRO A 35 3.73 -12.02 7.69
C PRO A 35 4.78 -13.04 7.23
N VAL A 36 6.05 -12.63 7.18
CA VAL A 36 7.19 -13.51 6.97
C VAL A 36 7.70 -13.93 8.35
N ARG A 37 7.74 -15.23 8.64
CA ARG A 37 8.02 -15.76 9.99
C ARG A 37 9.40 -15.29 10.51
N ARG A 38 9.45 -15.04 11.84
CA ARG A 38 10.60 -14.74 12.73
C ARG A 38 11.18 -13.32 12.82
N THR A 39 10.92 -12.36 11.92
CA THR A 39 11.67 -11.07 11.91
C THR A 39 10.82 -9.79 11.85
N GLY A 40 9.51 -9.87 12.08
CA GLY A 40 8.62 -8.70 11.94
C GLY A 40 8.57 -8.16 10.50
N GLU A 41 8.98 -8.97 9.54
CA GLU A 41 8.86 -8.69 8.11
C GLU A 41 7.48 -9.03 7.59
N VAL A 42 7.03 -8.24 6.63
CA VAL A 42 5.79 -8.45 5.91
C VAL A 42 6.05 -8.40 4.42
N ARG A 43 5.38 -9.28 3.69
CA ARG A 43 5.35 -9.31 2.24
C ARG A 43 4.03 -8.72 1.77
N LEU A 44 4.09 -7.69 0.94
CA LEU A 44 2.94 -7.11 0.27
C LEU A 44 2.90 -7.55 -1.18
N SER A 45 1.70 -7.89 -1.66
CA SER A 45 1.45 -8.18 -3.08
C SER A 45 0.07 -7.71 -3.50
N HIS A 46 -0.07 -7.25 -4.74
CA HIS A 46 -1.34 -6.85 -5.34
C HIS A 46 -1.37 -7.31 -6.81
N PRO A 47 -2.51 -7.71 -7.39
CA PRO A 47 -2.60 -8.17 -8.79
C PRO A 47 -2.05 -7.16 -9.82
N LEU A 48 -2.25 -5.86 -9.59
CA LEU A 48 -1.74 -4.79 -10.45
C LEU A 48 -0.24 -4.51 -10.27
N MET A 49 0.41 -5.12 -9.28
CA MET A 49 1.82 -4.90 -8.99
C MET A 49 2.66 -6.09 -9.46
N PRO A 50 3.60 -5.90 -10.40
CA PRO A 50 4.35 -7.00 -11.01
C PRO A 50 5.31 -7.68 -10.02
N LYS A 51 5.74 -6.96 -8.98
CA LYS A 51 6.67 -7.48 -7.97
C LYS A 51 6.13 -7.25 -6.56
N PRO A 52 6.10 -8.28 -5.71
CA PRO A 52 5.81 -8.11 -4.29
C PRO A 52 6.96 -7.37 -3.61
N VAL A 53 6.66 -6.58 -2.59
CA VAL A 53 7.68 -5.94 -1.75
C VAL A 53 7.75 -6.64 -0.40
N ARG A 54 8.97 -6.79 0.13
CA ARG A 54 9.20 -7.25 1.50
C ARG A 54 9.71 -6.07 2.30
N VAL A 55 9.06 -5.79 3.41
CA VAL A 55 9.47 -4.69 4.29
C VAL A 55 9.51 -5.19 5.72
N SER A 56 10.52 -4.77 6.46
CA SER A 56 10.52 -4.95 7.91
C SER A 56 9.58 -3.91 8.51
N HIS A 57 8.57 -4.35 9.26
CA HIS A 57 7.66 -3.45 9.97
C HIS A 57 8.27 -2.92 11.27
N HIS A 58 9.49 -3.33 11.64
CA HIS A 58 10.19 -2.85 12.84
C HIS A 58 10.21 -1.31 12.87
N THR A 59 9.49 -0.75 13.84
CA THR A 59 9.23 0.68 14.04
C THR A 59 10.48 1.54 14.20
N ARG A 60 11.66 0.93 14.35
CA ARG A 60 12.96 1.63 14.49
C ARG A 60 13.68 1.91 13.17
N ARG A 61 13.23 1.39 12.01
CA ARG A 61 13.92 1.58 10.72
C ARG A 61 13.13 2.47 9.76
N LYS A 62 13.55 3.73 9.65
CA LYS A 62 12.96 4.77 8.77
C LYS A 62 13.04 4.42 7.28
N ASP A 63 14.05 3.66 6.86
CA ASP A 63 14.27 3.31 5.44
C ASP A 63 13.25 2.30 4.92
N SER A 64 12.84 1.33 5.77
CA SER A 64 11.79 0.35 5.44
C SER A 64 10.46 1.03 5.06
N THR A 65 10.20 2.21 5.62
CA THR A 65 9.02 3.02 5.34
C THR A 65 9.07 3.64 3.94
N ARG A 66 10.26 3.98 3.41
CA ARG A 66 10.38 4.64 2.10
C ARG A 66 9.96 3.71 0.97
N ASP A 67 10.46 2.48 0.97
CA ASP A 67 10.11 1.47 -0.04
C ASP A 67 8.64 1.09 0.04
N LEU A 68 8.11 0.99 1.26
CA LEU A 68 6.70 0.71 1.50
C LEU A 68 5.79 1.82 0.95
N VAL A 69 6.12 3.08 1.24
CA VAL A 69 5.38 4.25 0.74
C VAL A 69 5.49 4.37 -0.78
N SER A 70 6.67 4.11 -1.35
CA SER A 70 6.87 4.11 -2.81
C SER A 70 6.01 3.06 -3.50
N TRP A 71 6.01 1.82 -2.97
CA TRP A 71 5.18 0.74 -3.46
C TRP A 71 3.68 1.08 -3.37
N PHE A 72 3.25 1.65 -2.24
CA PHE A 72 1.86 2.08 -2.04
C PHE A 72 1.45 3.17 -3.03
N ASN A 73 2.26 4.23 -3.19
CA ASN A 73 1.95 5.32 -4.11
C ASN A 73 1.86 4.85 -5.55
N ARG A 74 2.70 3.87 -5.95
CA ARG A 74 2.59 3.25 -7.27
C ARG A 74 1.29 2.47 -7.43
N LEU A 75 0.85 1.74 -6.41
CA LEU A 75 -0.44 1.06 -6.43
C LEU A 75 -1.60 2.05 -6.57
N VAL A 76 -1.56 3.16 -5.81
CA VAL A 76 -2.52 4.26 -5.92
C VAL A 76 -2.57 4.82 -7.34
N ASP A 77 -1.42 5.06 -7.96
CA ASP A 77 -1.36 5.58 -9.32
C ASP A 77 -1.98 4.61 -10.34
N LEU A 78 -1.71 3.31 -10.21
CA LEU A 78 -2.28 2.28 -11.07
C LEU A 78 -3.80 2.15 -10.90
N LEU A 79 -4.28 2.20 -9.67
CA LEU A 79 -5.72 2.15 -9.38
C LEU A 79 -6.42 3.41 -9.91
N ASN A 80 -5.86 4.60 -9.68
CA ASN A 80 -6.41 5.85 -10.19
C ASN A 80 -6.37 5.93 -11.72
N ALA A 81 -5.35 5.36 -12.37
CA ALA A 81 -5.29 5.27 -13.84
C ALA A 81 -6.37 4.32 -14.39
N GLY A 82 -6.59 3.18 -13.73
CA GLY A 82 -7.68 2.25 -14.08
C GLY A 82 -9.08 2.81 -13.83
N LEU A 83 -9.23 3.75 -12.89
CA LEU A 83 -10.47 4.49 -12.61
C LEU A 83 -10.70 5.67 -13.58
N SER A 84 -9.71 6.04 -14.39
CA SER A 84 -9.81 7.18 -15.32
C SER A 84 -10.22 6.78 -16.74
N ILE A 85 -10.64 5.53 -16.94
CA ILE A 85 -11.15 5.02 -18.21
C ILE A 85 -12.68 5.00 -18.10
N ASP A 86 -13.29 6.17 -18.29
CA ASP A 86 -14.69 6.38 -18.68
C ASP A 86 -14.70 7.43 -19.78
#